data_AF-A0A3S0XER7-F1
#
_entry.id   AF-A0A3S0XER7-F1
#
_cell.length_a   1.000
_cell.length_b   1.000
_cell.length_c   1.000
_cell.angle_alpha   90.00
_cell.angle_beta   90.00
_cell.angle_gamma   90.00
#
_symmetry.space_group_name_H-M   'P 1'
#
loop_
_entity.id
_entity.type
_entity.pdbx_description
1 polymer ?
#
loop_
_entity_poly.entity_id
_entity_poly.type
_entity_poly.pdbx_seq_one_letter_code
_entity_poly.pdbx_strand_id
1 'polypeptide(L)'
;MMEKNKELRIDGGDLLNVLREIEYMLISLHKIGSYYAPDLPGKKSEYNAETTKFIDDGDVTGRLARVRSALSRVFDETRGEDDMTDIERALEGLQFWRPGNNSE
;
A
#
# COMPACT_ATOMS: atom_id res chain seq x y z
N MET A 1 1.58 -16.24 15.82
CA MET A 1 0.21 -15.87 15.44
C MET A 1 -0.77 -16.46 16.43
N MET A 2 -1.62 -15.63 17.02
CA MET A 2 -2.71 -16.04 17.90
C MET A 2 -3.71 -16.92 17.15
N GLU A 3 -4.35 -17.87 17.84
CA GLU A 3 -5.34 -18.77 17.22
C GLU A 3 -6.47 -18.02 16.50
N LYS A 4 -6.97 -16.92 17.08
CA LYS A 4 -8.02 -16.08 16.47
C LYS A 4 -7.59 -15.38 15.17
N ASN A 5 -6.29 -15.17 14.97
CA ASN A 5 -5.76 -14.51 13.78
C ASN A 5 -5.45 -15.50 12.65
N LYS A 6 -5.55 -16.81 12.88
CA LYS A 6 -5.32 -17.84 11.84
C LYS A 6 -6.43 -17.85 10.79
N GLU A 7 -7.65 -17.54 11.19
CA GLU A 7 -8.80 -17.41 10.29
C GLU A 7 -9.50 -16.07 10.53
N LEU A 8 -9.49 -15.21 9.53
CA LEU A 8 -10.06 -13.87 9.61
C LEU A 8 -11.35 -13.80 8.80
N ARG A 9 -12.32 -13.03 9.29
CA ARG A 9 -13.56 -12.71 8.58
C ARG A 9 -13.63 -11.22 8.34
N ILE A 10 -13.81 -10.84 7.09
CA ILE A 10 -14.00 -9.45 6.67
C ILE A 10 -15.40 -9.30 6.07
N ASP A 11 -16.05 -8.18 6.37
CA ASP A 11 -17.33 -7.85 5.74
C ASP A 11 -17.14 -7.62 4.23
N GLY A 12 -18.13 -8.06 3.44
CA GLY A 12 -18.06 -7.92 1.98
C GLY A 12 -17.98 -6.45 1.54
N GLY A 13 -18.65 -5.54 2.24
CA GLY A 13 -18.60 -4.10 1.97
C GLY A 13 -17.22 -3.52 2.25
N ASP A 14 -16.60 -3.89 3.37
CA ASP A 14 -15.23 -3.49 3.69
C ASP A 14 -14.24 -4.01 2.63
N LEU A 15 -14.37 -5.28 2.23
CA LEU A 15 -13.52 -5.87 1.19
C LEU A 15 -13.70 -5.17 -0.16
N LEU A 16 -14.93 -4.86 -0.55
CA LEU A 16 -15.21 -4.11 -1.79
C LEU A 16 -14.64 -2.69 -1.74
N ASN A 17 -14.67 -2.02 -0.58
CA ASN A 17 -14.03 -0.73 -0.41
C ASN A 17 -12.51 -0.84 -0.59
N VAL A 18 -11.87 -1.86 0.00
CA VAL A 18 -10.44 -2.13 -0.20
C VAL A 18 -10.12 -2.33 -1.68
N LEU A 19 -10.87 -3.19 -2.37
CA LEU A 19 -10.67 -3.45 -3.80
C LEU A 19 -10.84 -2.19 -4.64
N ARG A 20 -11.83 -1.35 -4.35
CA ARG A 20 -12.03 -0.08 -5.07
C ARG A 20 -10.81 0.83 -4.98
N GLU A 21 -10.23 0.96 -3.79
CA GLU A 21 -9.03 1.79 -3.59
C GLU A 21 -7.83 1.22 -4.35
N ILE A 22 -7.62 -0.11 -4.28
CA ILE A 22 -6.54 -0.80 -5.00
C ILE A 22 -6.69 -0.63 -6.52
N GLU A 23 -7.88 -0.86 -7.07
CA GLU A 23 -8.16 -0.74 -8.50
C GLU A 23 -7.93 0.69 -9.01
N TYR A 24 -8.37 1.70 -8.25
CA TYR A 24 -8.12 3.09 -8.60
C TYR A 24 -6.62 3.37 -8.74
N MET A 25 -5.81 2.94 -7.77
CA MET A 25 -4.36 3.15 -7.80
C MET A 25 -3.70 2.35 -8.93
N LEU A 26 -4.01 1.05 -9.04
CA LEU A 26 -3.39 0.14 -9.98
C LEU A 26 -3.71 0.51 -11.44
N ILE A 27 -4.98 0.71 -11.77
CA ILE A 27 -5.40 1.04 -13.13
C ILE A 27 -4.85 2.41 -13.54
N SER A 28 -4.85 3.39 -12.64
CA SER A 28 -4.34 4.74 -12.96
C SER A 28 -2.85 4.72 -13.24
N LEU A 29 -2.05 4.05 -12.38
CA LEU A 29 -0.61 3.88 -12.61
C LEU A 29 -0.33 3.12 -13.92
N HIS A 30 -1.09 2.06 -14.21
CA HIS A 30 -0.96 1.32 -15.45
C HIS A 30 -1.27 2.18 -16.68
N LYS A 31 -2.28 3.05 -16.61
CA LYS A 31 -2.63 3.99 -17.69
C LYS A 31 -1.55 5.03 -17.91
N ILE A 32 -0.98 5.61 -16.84
CA ILE A 32 0.15 6.55 -16.93
C ILE A 32 1.34 5.85 -17.60
N GLY A 33 1.73 4.67 -17.12
CA GLY A 33 2.82 3.90 -17.70
C GLY A 33 2.60 3.59 -19.18
N SER A 34 1.40 3.11 -19.53
CA SER A 34 1.04 2.77 -20.91
C SER A 34 1.04 3.97 -21.85
N TYR A 35 0.61 5.14 -21.37
CA TYR A 35 0.60 6.38 -22.15
C TYR A 35 2.02 6.85 -22.50
N TYR A 36 2.95 6.80 -21.55
CA TYR A 36 4.33 7.27 -21.78
C TYR A 36 5.26 6.22 -22.39
N ALA A 37 4.93 4.92 -22.31
CA ALA A 37 5.79 3.83 -22.77
C ALA A 37 6.38 4.01 -24.19
N PRO A 38 5.63 4.46 -25.21
CA PRO A 38 6.17 4.64 -26.57
C PRO A 38 7.25 5.73 -26.68
N ASP A 39 7.23 6.72 -25.78
CA ASP A 39 8.10 7.90 -25.82
C ASP A 39 9.30 7.78 -24.85
N LEU A 40 9.43 6.67 -24.13
CA LEU A 40 10.55 6.44 -23.22
C LEU A 40 11.79 5.94 -23.98
N PRO A 41 13.01 6.40 -23.60
CA PRO A 41 13.31 7.24 -22.44
C PRO A 41 13.15 8.76 -22.68
N GLY A 42 12.82 9.21 -23.90
CA GLY A 42 12.77 10.62 -24.28
C GLY A 42 11.88 11.50 -23.40
N LYS A 43 10.77 10.97 -22.90
CA LYS A 43 9.85 11.66 -21.97
C LYS A 43 9.95 11.22 -20.51
N LYS A 44 11.09 10.68 -20.07
CA LYS A 44 11.24 10.17 -18.69
C LYS A 44 10.91 11.21 -17.61
N SER A 45 11.29 12.48 -17.82
CA SER A 45 10.99 13.55 -16.86
C SER A 45 9.48 13.81 -16.74
N GLU A 46 8.74 13.78 -17.86
CA GLU A 46 7.29 13.98 -17.89
C GLU A 46 6.57 12.80 -17.25
N TYR A 47 6.99 11.57 -17.57
CA TYR A 47 6.47 10.35 -16.95
C TYR A 47 6.64 10.36 -15.41
N ASN A 48 7.83 10.73 -14.94
CA ASN A 48 8.11 10.84 -13.51
C ASN A 48 7.25 11.93 -12.85
N ALA A 49 7.14 13.11 -13.47
CA ALA A 49 6.33 14.20 -12.96
C ALA A 49 4.83 13.84 -12.89
N GLU A 50 4.28 13.20 -13.93
CA GLU A 50 2.88 12.76 -13.94
C GLU A 50 2.62 11.69 -12.88
N THR A 51 3.56 10.75 -12.71
CA THR A 51 3.45 9.70 -11.69
C THR A 51 3.49 10.28 -10.28
N THR A 52 4.42 11.19 -10.00
CA THR A 52 4.50 11.88 -8.70
C THR A 52 3.24 12.71 -8.44
N LYS A 53 2.78 13.46 -9.45
CA LYS A 53 1.54 14.23 -9.35
C LYS A 53 0.34 13.34 -9.05
N PHE A 54 0.22 12.18 -9.70
CA PHE A 54 -0.85 11.23 -9.41
C PHE A 54 -0.76 10.68 -7.97
N ILE A 55 0.44 10.42 -7.47
CA ILE A 55 0.63 9.96 -6.08
C ILE A 55 0.11 11.00 -5.09
N ASP A 56 0.45 12.28 -5.32
CA ASP A 56 0.08 13.39 -4.44
C ASP A 56 -1.41 13.78 -4.62
N ASP A 57 -1.81 14.19 -5.82
CA ASP A 57 -3.17 14.67 -6.12
C ASP A 57 -4.22 13.55 -6.03
N GLY A 58 -3.81 12.30 -6.32
CA GLY A 58 -4.67 11.12 -6.22
C GLY A 58 -4.83 10.58 -4.80
N ASP A 59 -4.17 11.19 -3.81
CA ASP A 59 -4.15 10.76 -2.40
C ASP A 59 -3.70 9.29 -2.25
N VAL A 60 -2.72 8.83 -3.03
CA VAL A 60 -2.34 7.40 -3.07
C VAL A 60 -1.92 6.90 -1.69
N THR A 61 -1.19 7.72 -0.93
CA THR A 61 -0.77 7.38 0.44
C THR A 61 -1.95 7.30 1.41
N GLY A 62 -2.91 8.21 1.33
CA GLY A 62 -4.14 8.16 2.12
C GLY A 62 -5.03 6.98 1.75
N ARG A 63 -5.12 6.63 0.46
CA ARG A 63 -5.80 5.42 -0.02
C ARG A 63 -5.18 4.14 0.54
N LEU A 64 -3.86 4.03 0.49
CA LEU A 64 -3.13 2.92 1.10
C LEU A 64 -3.33 2.86 2.61
N ALA A 65 -3.38 4.00 3.30
CA ALA A 65 -3.68 4.04 4.73
C ALA A 65 -5.10 3.54 5.05
N ARG A 66 -6.10 3.89 4.23
CA ARG A 66 -7.48 3.38 4.35
C ARG A 66 -7.54 1.87 4.10
N VAL A 67 -6.89 1.38 3.05
CA VAL A 67 -6.76 -0.07 2.77
C VAL A 67 -6.13 -0.79 3.95
N ARG A 68 -4.98 -0.31 4.43
CA ARG A 68 -4.30 -0.88 5.60
C ARG A 68 -5.21 -0.92 6.80
N SER A 69 -5.88 0.18 7.13
CA SER A 69 -6.78 0.27 8.27
C SER A 69 -7.90 -0.78 8.18
N ALA A 70 -8.59 -0.88 7.05
CA ALA A 70 -9.67 -1.83 6.84
C ALA A 70 -9.20 -3.29 6.99
N LEU A 71 -8.05 -3.63 6.42
CA LEU A 71 -7.48 -4.98 6.50
C LEU A 71 -6.92 -5.31 7.89
N SER A 72 -6.32 -4.35 8.58
CA SER A 72 -5.77 -4.57 9.93
C SER A 72 -6.85 -4.71 11.00
N ARG A 73 -8.03 -4.11 10.81
CA ARG A 73 -9.10 -4.05 11.82
C ARG A 73 -9.64 -5.43 12.24
N VAL A 74 -9.50 -6.45 11.39
CA VAL A 74 -10.00 -7.79 11.69
C VAL A 74 -9.04 -8.62 12.54
N PHE A 75 -7.82 -8.13 12.78
CA PHE A 75 -6.85 -8.80 13.65
C PHE A 75 -7.15 -8.54 15.13
N ASP A 76 -6.98 -9.56 15.96
CA ASP A 76 -6.86 -9.43 17.41
C ASP A 76 -5.51 -8.76 17.73
N GLU A 77 -5.58 -7.63 18.44
CA GLU A 77 -4.43 -6.79 18.81
C GLU A 77 -3.85 -7.13 20.20
N THR A 78 -4.26 -8.25 20.79
CA THR A 78 -3.67 -8.71 22.05
C THR A 78 -2.17 -8.96 21.86
N ARG A 79 -1.37 -8.38 22.74
CA ARG A 79 0.09 -8.51 22.71
C ARG A 79 0.51 -9.84 23.34
N GLY A 80 1.53 -10.46 22.78
CA GLY A 80 2.10 -11.71 23.29
C GLY A 80 3.16 -11.48 24.37
N GLU A 81 3.92 -12.54 24.71
CA GLU A 81 4.98 -12.46 25.73
C GLU A 81 6.14 -11.52 25.36
N ASP A 82 6.35 -11.29 24.06
CA ASP A 82 7.32 -10.35 23.49
C ASP A 82 6.80 -8.91 23.42
N ASP A 83 5.62 -8.65 23.99
CA ASP A 83 4.92 -7.37 23.92
C ASP A 83 4.71 -6.87 22.48
N MET A 84 4.42 -7.77 21.53
CA MET A 84 4.06 -7.42 20.15
C MET A 84 2.70 -7.97 19.73
N THR A 85 2.04 -7.32 18.78
CA THR A 85 0.89 -7.87 18.04
C THR A 85 1.37 -8.77 16.89
N ASP A 86 0.46 -9.57 16.31
CA ASP A 86 0.81 -10.37 15.14
C ASP A 86 1.16 -9.52 13.90
N ILE A 87 0.56 -8.34 13.76
CA ILE A 87 0.91 -7.40 12.68
C ILE A 87 2.32 -6.84 12.91
N GLU A 88 2.63 -6.41 14.13
CA GLU A 88 3.96 -5.90 14.48
C GLU A 88 5.04 -6.96 14.23
N ARG A 89 4.82 -8.21 14.65
CA ARG A 89 5.73 -9.33 14.35
C ARG A 89 5.91 -9.56 12.86
N ALA A 90 4.83 -9.53 12.08
CA ALA A 90 4.90 -9.78 10.65
C ALA A 90 5.63 -8.67 9.88
N LEU A 91 5.64 -7.45 10.42
CA LEU A 91 6.32 -6.29 9.84
C LEU A 91 7.71 -6.05 10.44
N GLU A 92 8.14 -6.90 11.38
CA GLU A 92 9.47 -6.80 11.99
C GLU A 92 10.56 -6.91 10.92
N GLY A 93 11.54 -6.01 10.98
CA GLY A 93 12.64 -5.96 10.02
C GLY A 93 12.31 -5.27 8.69
N LEU A 94 11.05 -4.88 8.44
CA LEU A 94 10.70 -4.12 7.23
C LEU A 94 11.46 -2.78 7.19
N GLN A 95 12.32 -2.61 6.19
CA GLN A 95 13.10 -1.39 6.00
C GLN A 95 12.27 -0.36 5.23
N PHE A 96 12.02 0.78 5.85
CA PHE A 96 11.36 1.90 5.19
C PHE A 96 12.38 2.77 4.46
N TRP A 97 11.94 3.35 3.34
CA TRP A 97 12.71 4.39 2.67
C TRP A 97 13.01 5.54 3.63
N ARG A 98 14.23 6.06 3.59
CA ARG A 98 14.67 7.22 4.36
C ARG A 98 15.50 8.14 3.47
N PRO A 99 15.41 9.46 3.64
CA PRO A 99 16.33 10.38 2.99
C PRO A 99 17.79 9.98 3.29
N GLY A 100 18.61 9.83 2.25
CA GLY A 100 20.03 9.47 2.39
C GLY A 100 20.36 7.98 2.40
N ASN A 101 19.38 7.07 2.37
CA ASN A 101 19.60 5.61 2.30
C ASN A 101 19.69 5.05 0.86
N ASN A 102 19.88 5.91 -0.14
CA ASN A 102 20.13 5.47 -1.51
C ASN A 102 21.62 5.11 -1.65
N SER A 103 22.02 3.92 -1.17
CA SER A 103 23.21 3.27 -1.70
C SER A 103 22.94 2.91 -3.17
N GLU A 104 23.73 3.50 -4.06
CA GLU A 104 23.97 3.00 -5.42
C GLU A 104 24.41 1.52 -5.42
#